data_AF-A0A392U5C9-F1
#
_entry.id   AF-A0A392U5C9-F1
#
_cell.length_a   1.000
_cell.length_b   1.000
_cell.length_c   1.000
_cell.angle_alpha   90.00
_cell.angle_beta   90.00
_cell.angle_gamma   90.00
#
_symmetry.space_group_name_H-M   'P 1'
#
loop_
_entity.id
_entity.type
_entity.pdbx_description
1 polymer ?
#
loop_
_entity_poly.entity_id
_entity_poly.type
_entity_poly.pdbx_seq_one_letter_code
_entity_poly.pdbx_strand_id
1 'polypeptide(L)' 'MDSPTTVLDSPHVKAIKHLKRLLRYDVDDLFDQVNDFTIFAEDLRASFWRLTNKELRFMEA' A
#
# COMPACT_ATOMS: atom_id res chain seq x y z
N MET A 1 9.74 43.71 6.21
CA MET A 1 8.59 43.01 6.81
C MET A 1 8.55 41.65 6.13
N ASP A 2 9.21 40.66 6.73
CA ASP A 2 9.15 39.29 6.26
C ASP A 2 7.76 38.74 6.62
N SER A 3 6.94 38.48 5.62
CA SER A 3 5.63 37.85 5.82
C SER A 3 5.84 36.52 6.56
N PRO A 4 5.09 36.23 7.63
CA PRO A 4 5.16 34.92 8.26
C PRO A 4 4.67 33.91 7.23
N THR A 5 5.58 33.16 6.63
CA THR A 5 5.25 31.96 5.87
C THR A 5 4.81 30.94 6.91
N THR A 6 3.57 31.06 7.39
CA THR A 6 2.85 29.90 7.91
C THR A 6 2.64 29.01 6.70
N VAL A 7 3.68 28.26 6.32
CA VAL A 7 3.55 27.13 5.42
C VAL A 7 2.61 26.21 6.15
N LEU A 8 1.32 26.32 5.79
CA LEU A 8 0.26 25.53 6.35
C LEU A 8 0.73 24.08 6.18
N ASP A 9 1.07 23.41 7.29
CA ASP A 9 1.61 22.05 7.25
C ASP A 9 0.68 21.21 6.38
N SER A 10 1.19 20.79 5.22
CA SER A 10 0.37 20.09 4.23
C SER A 10 -0.27 18.87 4.89
N PRO A 11 -1.60 18.66 4.74
CA PRO A 11 -2.28 17.55 5.38
C PRO A 11 -1.65 16.19 4.98
N HIS A 12 -1.04 16.14 3.79
CA HIS A 12 -0.28 15.00 3.31
C HIS A 12 0.99 14.73 4.12
N VAL A 13 1.70 15.76 4.58
CA VAL A 13 2.94 15.61 5.37
C VAL A 13 2.65 14.92 6.71
N LYS A 14 1.51 15.21 7.32
CA LYS A 14 1.08 14.55 8.57
C LYS A 14 0.78 13.06 8.33
N ALA A 15 0.09 12.74 7.25
CA ALA A 15 -0.19 11.34 6.86
C ALA A 15 1.10 10.57 6.54
N ILE A 16 2.01 11.15 5.76
CA ILE A 16 3.30 10.55 5.40
C ILE A 16 4.17 10.30 6.65
N LYS A 17 4.27 11.28 7.56
CA LYS A 17 5.01 11.10 8.83
C LYS A 17 4.38 10.02 9.71
N HIS A 18 3.06 9.91 9.71
CA HIS A 18 2.36 8.88 10.48
C HIS A 18 2.64 7.47 9.91
N LEU A 19 2.57 7.32 8.58
CA LEU A 19 2.92 6.09 7.88
C LEU A 19 4.37 5.67 8.13
N LYS A 20 5.34 6.60 8.01
CA LYS A 20 6.76 6.33 8.32
C LYS A 20 6.97 5.82 9.74
N ARG A 21 6.26 6.39 10.72
CA ARG A 21 6.35 5.97 12.13
C ARG A 21 5.73 4.61 12.39
N LEU A 22 4.60 4.31 11.74
CA LEU A 22 3.87 3.06 11.93
C LEU A 22 4.63 1.87 11.32
N LEU A 23 5.19 2.06 10.14
CA LEU A 23 5.72 0.97 9.32
C LEU A 23 7.22 0.74 9.51
N ARG A 24 7.96 1.70 10.06
CA ARG A 24 9.44 1.67 10.16
C ARG A 24 10.19 1.53 8.82
N TYR A 25 9.49 1.53 7.69
CA TYR A 25 10.02 1.44 6.32
C TYR A 25 9.75 2.74 5.54
N ASP A 26 10.38 2.90 4.37
CA ASP A 26 10.10 4.03 3.50
C ASP A 26 8.66 3.95 2.95
N VAL A 27 8.04 5.12 2.80
CA VAL A 27 6.64 5.23 2.35
C VAL A 27 6.55 4.93 0.86
N ASP A 28 7.58 5.24 0.08
CA ASP A 28 7.62 4.94 -1.35
C ASP A 28 7.70 3.41 -1.57
N ASP A 29 8.58 2.72 -0.83
CA ASP A 29 8.66 1.25 -0.86
C ASP A 29 7.33 0.58 -0.46
N LEU A 30 6.59 1.17 0.48
CA LEU A 30 5.25 0.68 0.83
C LEU A 30 4.29 0.82 -0.35
N PHE A 31 4.26 1.97 -1.00
CA PHE A 31 3.37 2.18 -2.14
C PHE A 31 3.68 1.23 -3.29
N ASP A 32 4.96 0.99 -3.56
CA ASP A 32 5.38 0.00 -4.55
C ASP A 32 4.94 -1.41 -4.16
N GLN A 33 5.14 -1.83 -2.90
CA GLN A 33 4.67 -3.13 -2.41
C GLN A 33 3.15 -3.29 -2.46
N VAL A 34 2.40 -2.24 -2.14
CA VAL A 34 0.93 -2.26 -2.23
C VAL A 34 0.49 -2.39 -3.68
N ASN A 35 1.15 -1.69 -4.61
CA ASN A 35 0.86 -1.79 -6.03
C ASN A 35 1.16 -3.19 -6.57
N ASP A 36 2.32 -3.76 -6.24
CA ASP A 36 2.68 -5.14 -6.60
C ASP A 36 1.68 -6.16 -6.03
N PHE A 37 1.27 -5.98 -4.78
CA PHE A 37 0.24 -6.81 -4.16
C PHE A 37 -1.09 -6.71 -4.90
N THR A 38 -1.52 -5.50 -5.27
CA THR A 38 -2.77 -5.29 -6.02
C THR A 38 -2.73 -6.01 -7.36
N ILE A 39 -1.64 -5.88 -8.11
CA ILE A 39 -1.45 -6.57 -9.40
C ILE A 39 -1.53 -8.09 -9.20
N PHE A 40 -0.82 -8.62 -8.21
CA PHE A 40 -0.84 -10.05 -7.92
C PHE A 40 -2.23 -10.55 -7.52
N ALA A 41 -2.96 -9.79 -6.70
CA ALA A 41 -4.32 -10.13 -6.28
C ALA A 41 -5.29 -10.13 -7.47
N GLU A 42 -5.15 -9.20 -8.41
CA GLU A 42 -5.94 -9.15 -9.64
C GLU A 42 -5.64 -10.34 -10.56
N ASP A 43 -4.37 -10.71 -10.75
CA ASP A 43 -3.98 -11.88 -11.51
C ASP A 43 -4.50 -13.18 -10.89
N LEU A 44 -4.42 -13.31 -9.57
CA LEU A 44 -4.97 -14.46 -8.85
C LEU A 44 -6.50 -14.51 -9.02
N ARG A 45 -7.18 -13.37 -8.93
CA ARG A 45 -8.63 -13.27 -9.16
C ARG A 45 -9.00 -13.65 -10.60
N ALA A 46 -8.23 -13.19 -11.58
CA ALA A 46 -8.46 -13.50 -12.99
C ALA A 46 -8.22 -14.99 -13.31
N SER A 47 -7.32 -15.64 -12.59
CA SER A 47 -7.03 -17.07 -12.71
C SER A 47 -7.84 -17.96 -11.78
N PHE A 48 -8.68 -17.38 -10.91
CA PHE A 48 -9.46 -18.08 -9.88
C PHE A 48 -10.33 -19.21 -10.45
N TRP A 49 -10.93 -18.99 -11.62
CA TRP A 49 -11.77 -20.00 -12.30
C TRP A 49 -10.99 -21.22 -12.81
N ARG A 50 -9.65 -21.12 -12.90
CA ARG A 50 -8.75 -22.17 -13.39
C ARG A 50 -7.98 -22.87 -12.27
N LEU A 51 -8.21 -22.49 -11.01
CA LEU A 51 -7.55 -23.12 -9.87
C LEU A 51 -7.97 -24.59 -9.74
N THR A 52 -7.01 -25.44 -9.45
CA THR A 52 -7.25 -26.85 -9.14
C THR A 52 -7.79 -27.00 -7.71
N ASN A 53 -8.42 -28.15 -7.42
CA ASN A 53 -8.89 -28.47 -6.06
C ASN A 53 -7.76 -28.43 -5.01
N LYS A 54 -6.51 -28.67 -5.40
CA LYS A 54 -5.35 -28.56 -4.51
C LYS A 54 -5.02 -27.09 -4.21
N GLU A 55 -5.09 -26.22 -5.21
CA GLU A 55 -4.84 -24.79 -5.10
C GLU A 55 -5.94 -24.07 -4.31
N LEU A 56 -7.20 -24.43 -4.53
CA LEU A 56 -8.34 -23.90 -3.77
C LEU A 56 -8.21 -24.17 -2.26
N ARG A 57 -7.74 -25.37 -1.88
CA ARG A 57 -7.53 -25.72 -0.47
C ARG A 57 -6.46 -24.87 0.22
N PHE A 58 -5.50 -24.31 -0.52
CA PHE A 58 -4.54 -23.36 0.06
C PHE A 58 -5.16 -21.99 0.34
N MET A 59 -6.32 -21.67 -0.23
CA MET A 59 -7.05 -20.42 0.04
C MET A 59 -8.05 -20.53 1.19
N GLU A 60 -8.44 -21.74 1.60
CA GLU A 60 -9.43 -21.99 2.66
C GLU A 60 -8.82 -22.06 4.07
N ALA A 61 -7.49 -22.10 4.18
CA ALA A 61 -6.73 -22.20 5.44
C ALA A 61 -6.33 -20.82 5.98
#